data_AF-A0A376G6I6-F1
#
_entry.id   AF-A0A376G6I6-F1
#
_cell.length_a   1.000
_cell.length_b   1.000
_cell.length_c   1.000
_cell.angle_alpha   90.00
_cell.angle_beta   90.00
_cell.angle_gamma   90.00
#
_symmetry.space_group_name_H-M   'P 1'
#
loop_
_entity.id
_entity.type
_entity.pdbx_description
1 polymer ?
#
loop_
_entity_poly.entity_id
_entity_poly.type
_entity_poly.pdbx_seq_one_letter_code
_entity_poly.pdbx_strand_id
1 'polypeptide(L)'
;MKYLLIILSSFIIFSCNNDDDIPTIEPTPEPNKEEIYKFSTNYNILDQKYYKGSDGKEYTSEADVFFKKQWSFYNDPSIKTIQIKKDSVIINENLVVQKFKFIKDGNNILIKDGEKNVLLGYTDSSKKSLNIYKNYQTSLIISNKETNETLYKKGSNYGKISYNDVFPLIVSSPTELTAIGEYVFWSNIEYTFTK
;
A
#
# COMPACT_ATOMS: atom_id res chain seq x y z
N MET A 1 50.07 -35.81 58.78
CA MET A 1 50.11 -34.51 59.50
C MET A 1 49.44 -33.50 58.58
N LYS A 2 48.33 -32.84 58.88
CA LYS A 2 47.69 -32.42 60.13
C LYS A 2 46.17 -32.20 59.86
N TYR A 3 45.35 -32.71 60.79
CA TYR A 3 43.94 -32.41 61.15
C TYR A 3 42.83 -32.54 60.08
N LEU A 4 41.88 -33.50 60.14
CA LEU A 4 40.85 -33.81 61.17
C LEU A 4 39.85 -32.63 61.30
N LEU A 5 38.57 -32.77 60.92
CA LEU A 5 37.51 -33.29 61.78
C LEU A 5 36.23 -33.73 61.04
N ILE A 6 35.67 -34.82 61.58
CA ILE A 6 34.37 -35.47 61.37
C ILE A 6 33.30 -34.75 62.21
N ILE A 7 32.06 -34.60 61.69
CA ILE A 7 30.74 -34.74 62.37
C ILE A 7 29.70 -34.98 61.25
N LEU A 8 29.19 -36.19 60.97
CA LEU A 8 28.19 -37.05 61.62
C LEU A 8 26.81 -36.42 61.91
N SER A 9 25.80 -36.93 61.18
CA SER A 9 24.37 -37.08 61.52
C SER A 9 23.51 -35.83 61.76
N SER A 10 22.41 -35.73 61.02
CA SER A 10 21.07 -36.06 61.54
C SER A 10 20.02 -36.04 60.43
N PHE A 11 19.31 -37.16 60.29
CA PHE A 11 17.99 -37.18 59.64
C PHE A 11 17.06 -36.25 60.41
N ILE A 12 16.42 -35.29 59.72
CA ILE A 12 15.12 -34.77 60.11
C ILE A 12 14.15 -35.16 59.01
N ILE A 13 13.16 -35.93 59.43
CA ILE A 13 11.98 -36.32 58.67
C ILE A 13 10.87 -35.29 58.99
N PHE A 14 9.96 -35.12 58.03
CA PHE A 14 8.69 -34.37 58.07
C PHE A 14 8.76 -32.84 57.91
N SER A 15 8.37 -32.35 56.74
CA SER A 15 6.97 -31.97 56.53
C SER A 15 6.70 -31.81 55.03
N CYS A 16 5.65 -32.46 54.54
CA CYS A 16 4.97 -32.03 53.34
C CYS A 16 4.52 -30.58 53.57
N ASN A 17 4.94 -29.67 52.70
CA ASN A 17 4.11 -28.54 52.33
C ASN A 17 3.98 -28.60 50.82
N ASN A 18 2.73 -28.74 50.38
CA ASN A 18 2.34 -28.54 49.00
C ASN A 18 2.64 -27.08 48.66
N ASP A 19 3.73 -26.83 47.96
CA ASP A 19 3.80 -25.66 47.11
C ASP A 19 3.42 -26.14 45.72
N ASP A 20 2.16 -25.86 45.39
CA ASP A 20 1.67 -25.85 44.02
C ASP A 20 2.59 -24.90 43.24
N ASP A 21 3.56 -25.46 42.51
CA ASP A 21 4.23 -24.77 41.41
C ASP A 21 3.14 -24.40 40.42
N ILE A 22 2.54 -23.21 40.60
CA ILE A 22 1.70 -22.57 39.59
C ILE A 22 2.62 -22.44 38.38
N PRO A 23 2.34 -23.18 37.28
CA PRO A 23 3.10 -22.98 36.06
C PRO A 23 2.95 -21.50 35.72
N THR A 24 4.06 -20.79 35.61
CA THR A 24 4.03 -19.43 35.11
C THR A 24 3.51 -19.53 33.68
N ILE A 25 2.20 -19.33 33.51
CA ILE A 25 1.57 -19.27 32.20
C ILE A 25 2.16 -18.03 31.56
N GLU A 26 3.19 -18.23 30.72
CA GLU A 26 3.59 -17.19 29.78
C GLU A 26 2.33 -16.74 29.05
N PRO A 27 2.02 -15.43 29.00
CA PRO A 27 0.82 -14.98 28.34
C PRO A 27 0.86 -15.51 26.91
N THR A 28 -0.12 -16.34 26.56
CA THR A 28 -0.34 -16.80 25.20
C THR A 28 -0.31 -15.55 24.32
N PRO A 29 0.61 -15.44 23.34
CA PRO A 29 0.67 -14.25 22.50
C PRO A 29 -0.72 -14.07 21.90
N GLU A 30 -1.34 -12.91 22.14
CA GLU A 30 -2.66 -12.62 21.59
C GLU A 30 -2.65 -12.95 20.10
N PRO A 31 -3.66 -13.68 19.59
CA PRO A 31 -3.76 -13.95 18.17
C PRO A 31 -3.65 -12.61 17.43
N ASN A 32 -2.71 -12.51 16.48
CA ASN A 32 -2.52 -11.31 15.67
C ASN A 32 -3.90 -10.79 15.26
N LYS A 33 -4.29 -9.62 15.75
CA LYS A 33 -5.60 -9.03 15.47
C LYS A 33 -5.65 -8.70 13.98
N GLU A 34 -6.25 -9.58 13.19
CA GLU A 34 -6.44 -9.40 11.76
C GLU A 34 -7.73 -8.60 11.53
N GLU A 35 -7.62 -7.49 10.78
CA GLU A 35 -8.78 -6.70 10.40
C GLU A 35 -9.08 -6.94 8.92
N ILE A 36 -10.26 -7.50 8.64
CA ILE A 36 -10.73 -7.78 7.27
C ILE A 36 -11.73 -6.71 6.88
N TYR A 37 -11.52 -6.12 5.70
CA TYR A 37 -12.37 -5.10 5.12
C TYR A 37 -12.93 -5.57 3.78
N LYS A 38 -14.19 -5.20 3.50
CA LYS A 38 -14.92 -5.49 2.26
C LYS A 38 -15.26 -4.19 1.54
N PHE A 39 -15.34 -4.25 0.21
CA PHE A 39 -15.64 -3.07 -0.60
C PHE A 39 -17.05 -2.55 -0.29
N SER A 40 -17.17 -1.23 -0.05
CA SER A 40 -18.43 -0.62 0.38
C SER A 40 -19.41 -0.44 -0.77
N THR A 41 -18.95 0.04 -1.94
CA THR A 41 -19.64 0.29 -3.23
C THR A 41 -19.14 1.59 -3.89
N ASN A 42 -18.63 2.54 -3.11
CA ASN A 42 -18.26 3.87 -3.61
C ASN A 42 -16.76 4.01 -3.90
N TYR A 43 -16.44 4.80 -4.91
CA TYR A 43 -15.09 5.27 -5.20
C TYR A 43 -15.09 6.74 -5.60
N ASN A 44 -13.97 7.41 -5.35
CA ASN A 44 -13.76 8.80 -5.75
C ASN A 44 -12.61 8.88 -6.74
N ILE A 45 -12.84 9.49 -7.91
CA ILE A 45 -11.75 9.87 -8.82
C ILE A 45 -11.14 11.17 -8.30
N LEU A 46 -9.83 11.16 -8.08
CA LEU A 46 -9.04 12.23 -7.50
C LEU A 46 -7.86 12.55 -8.41
N ASP A 47 -7.49 13.84 -8.47
CA ASP A 47 -6.25 14.31 -9.08
C ASP A 47 -6.02 13.75 -10.49
N GLN A 48 -7.08 13.71 -11.31
CA GLN A 48 -7.02 13.25 -12.68
C GLN A 48 -6.40 14.32 -13.57
N LYS A 49 -5.28 13.98 -14.22
CA LYS A 49 -4.44 14.91 -14.96
C LYS A 49 -4.14 14.36 -16.34
N TYR A 50 -4.20 15.25 -17.33
CA TYR A 50 -3.97 14.92 -18.72
C TYR A 50 -3.20 16.06 -19.38
N TYR A 51 -1.96 15.80 -19.77
CA TYR A 51 -1.11 16.74 -20.50
C TYR A 51 -0.92 16.23 -21.92
N LYS A 52 -0.92 17.15 -22.89
CA LYS A 52 -0.73 16.82 -24.31
C LYS A 52 0.24 17.79 -24.98
N GLY A 53 0.92 17.29 -25.99
CA GLY A 53 1.67 18.12 -26.93
C GLY A 53 0.77 18.74 -28.01
N SER A 54 1.22 19.79 -28.70
CA SER A 54 2.56 20.39 -28.60
C SER A 54 2.68 21.59 -27.64
N ASP A 55 1.58 22.02 -27.02
CA ASP A 55 1.61 23.20 -26.14
C ASP A 55 1.91 22.87 -24.67
N GLY A 56 2.06 21.58 -24.34
CA GLY A 56 2.41 21.09 -23.01
C GLY A 56 1.40 21.44 -21.93
N LYS A 57 0.17 21.80 -22.30
CA LYS A 57 -0.85 22.22 -21.35
C LYS A 57 -1.60 21.05 -20.74
N GLU A 58 -2.22 21.32 -19.59
CA GLU A 58 -3.19 20.41 -19.00
C GLU A 58 -4.55 20.57 -19.72
N TYR A 59 -5.16 19.43 -20.08
CA TYR A 59 -6.46 19.33 -20.73
C TYR A 59 -7.47 18.67 -19.79
N THR A 60 -7.74 19.31 -18.66
CA THR A 60 -8.59 18.77 -17.58
C THR A 60 -9.98 18.38 -18.06
N SER A 61 -10.59 19.17 -18.97
CA SER A 61 -11.94 18.91 -19.52
C SER A 61 -12.02 17.63 -20.35
N GLU A 62 -10.90 17.14 -20.88
CA GLU A 62 -10.85 15.92 -21.69
C GLU A 62 -10.41 14.69 -20.89
N ALA A 63 -9.94 14.87 -19.65
CA ALA A 63 -9.28 13.83 -18.90
C ALA A 63 -10.20 12.64 -18.58
N ASP A 64 -11.49 12.88 -18.32
CA ASP A 64 -12.47 11.81 -18.03
C ASP A 64 -12.79 10.97 -19.27
N VAL A 65 -13.02 11.63 -20.41
CA VAL A 65 -13.22 10.95 -21.70
C VAL A 65 -11.99 10.12 -22.06
N PHE A 66 -10.80 10.69 -21.86
CA PHE A 66 -9.55 9.99 -22.09
C PHE A 66 -9.37 8.79 -21.15
N PHE A 67 -9.66 8.94 -19.86
CA PHE A 67 -9.60 7.84 -18.88
C PHE A 67 -10.50 6.67 -19.30
N LYS A 68 -11.77 6.94 -19.61
CA LYS A 68 -12.73 5.92 -20.05
C LYS A 68 -12.32 5.24 -21.34
N LYS A 69 -11.72 5.97 -22.28
CA LYS A 69 -11.18 5.39 -23.51
C LYS A 69 -10.00 4.46 -23.24
N GLN A 70 -9.08 4.86 -22.37
CA GLN A 70 -7.88 4.07 -22.08
C GLN A 70 -8.21 2.88 -21.19
N TRP A 71 -9.14 3.02 -20.26
CA TRP A 71 -9.50 1.99 -19.30
C TRP A 71 -10.94 1.52 -19.50
N SER A 72 -11.30 1.20 -20.76
CA SER A 72 -12.67 0.85 -21.15
C SER A 72 -13.25 -0.40 -20.45
N PHE A 73 -12.38 -1.28 -19.94
CA PHE A 73 -12.77 -2.46 -19.17
C PHE A 73 -12.73 -2.25 -17.66
N TYR A 74 -12.48 -1.02 -17.20
CA TYR A 74 -12.53 -0.69 -15.78
C TYR A 74 -13.99 -0.78 -15.31
N ASN A 75 -14.31 -1.88 -14.64
CA ASN A 75 -15.58 -2.14 -14.00
C ASN A 75 -15.32 -2.28 -12.49
N ASP A 76 -15.43 -1.18 -11.75
CA ASP A 76 -15.33 -1.14 -10.28
C ASP A 76 -14.01 -1.73 -9.71
N PRO A 77 -13.69 -1.57 -8.41
CA PRO A 77 -12.45 -2.15 -7.92
C PRO A 77 -12.50 -3.66 -8.03
N SER A 78 -11.50 -4.23 -8.71
CA SER A 78 -11.19 -5.67 -8.72
C SER A 78 -10.88 -6.25 -7.34
N ILE A 79 -10.90 -5.40 -6.29
CA ILE A 79 -10.50 -5.69 -4.92
C ILE A 79 -11.68 -6.33 -4.17
N LYS A 80 -11.52 -7.59 -3.79
CA LYS A 80 -12.52 -8.34 -3.02
C LYS A 80 -12.43 -8.02 -1.54
N THR A 81 -11.21 -8.10 -0.99
CA THR A 81 -10.97 -7.94 0.45
C THR A 81 -9.62 -7.30 0.70
N ILE A 82 -9.52 -6.59 1.82
CA ILE A 82 -8.26 -6.07 2.32
C ILE A 82 -8.06 -6.56 3.75
N GLN A 83 -6.89 -7.12 4.02
CA GLN A 83 -6.51 -7.60 5.34
C GLN A 83 -5.37 -6.73 5.86
N ILE A 84 -5.57 -6.08 7.00
CA ILE A 84 -4.52 -5.38 7.72
C ILE A 84 -4.01 -6.31 8.83
N LYS A 85 -2.73 -6.64 8.77
CA LYS A 85 -1.99 -7.38 9.80
C LYS A 85 -1.07 -6.42 10.55
N LYS A 86 -0.25 -6.94 11.49
CA LYS A 86 0.67 -6.14 12.32
C LYS A 86 1.60 -5.24 11.51
N ASP A 87 2.17 -5.74 10.42
CA ASP A 87 3.21 -5.06 9.62
C ASP A 87 2.94 -5.10 8.10
N SER A 88 1.81 -5.68 7.70
CA SER A 88 1.50 -5.91 6.29
C SER A 88 0.04 -5.69 5.94
N VAL A 89 -0.19 -5.20 4.72
CA VAL A 89 -1.50 -5.14 4.08
C VAL A 89 -1.53 -6.18 2.99
N ILE A 90 -2.59 -7.00 2.98
CA ILE A 90 -2.85 -7.97 1.91
C ILE A 90 -4.08 -7.50 1.17
N ILE A 91 -3.92 -7.24 -0.13
CA ILE A 91 -4.99 -6.84 -1.03
C ILE A 91 -5.31 -8.02 -1.94
N ASN A 92 -6.53 -8.54 -1.83
CA ASN A 92 -6.99 -9.68 -2.60
C ASN A 92 -7.88 -9.20 -3.74
N GLU A 93 -7.43 -9.39 -4.97
CA GLU A 93 -8.15 -9.07 -6.20
C GLU A 93 -8.65 -10.35 -6.88
N ASN A 94 -9.45 -10.21 -7.95
CA ASN A 94 -10.00 -11.36 -8.69
C ASN A 94 -8.97 -12.44 -9.08
N LEU A 95 -7.78 -12.03 -9.55
CA LEU A 95 -6.77 -12.93 -10.12
C LEU A 95 -5.41 -12.84 -9.42
N VAL A 96 -5.24 -11.90 -8.47
CA VAL A 96 -3.93 -11.57 -7.88
C VAL A 96 -4.11 -11.27 -6.39
N VAL A 97 -3.17 -11.77 -5.58
CA VAL A 97 -3.01 -11.37 -4.18
C VAL A 97 -1.72 -10.57 -4.06
N GLN A 98 -1.82 -9.34 -3.58
CA GLN A 98 -0.68 -8.46 -3.36
C GLN A 98 -0.45 -8.27 -1.87
N LYS A 99 0.82 -8.38 -1.44
CA LYS A 99 1.21 -8.19 -0.04
C LYS A 99 2.24 -7.08 0.05
N PHE A 100 1.93 -6.08 0.86
CA PHE A 100 2.81 -4.94 1.10
C PHE A 100 3.21 -4.93 2.57
N LYS A 101 4.49 -4.66 2.86
CA LYS A 101 4.87 -4.14 4.18
C LYS A 101 4.39 -2.70 4.26
N PHE A 102 3.84 -2.29 5.41
CA PHE A 102 3.41 -0.91 5.60
C PHE A 102 4.04 -0.25 6.82
N ILE A 103 4.08 1.07 6.78
CA ILE A 103 4.41 1.95 7.89
C ILE A 103 3.14 2.74 8.22
N LYS A 104 2.79 2.80 9.51
CA LYS A 104 1.68 3.63 9.99
C LYS A 104 2.21 5.02 10.34
N ASP A 105 1.52 6.04 9.85
CA ASP A 105 1.79 7.44 10.17
C ASP A 105 0.45 8.13 10.52
N GLY A 106 0.13 8.16 11.82
CA GLY A 106 -1.21 8.50 12.29
C GLY A 106 -2.28 7.56 11.69
N ASN A 107 -3.22 8.14 10.95
CA ASN A 107 -4.26 7.39 10.23
C ASN A 107 -3.80 6.88 8.87
N ASN A 108 -2.65 7.33 8.37
CA ASN A 108 -2.15 6.96 7.05
C ASN A 108 -1.45 5.61 7.08
N ILE A 109 -1.58 4.90 5.97
CA ILE A 109 -0.88 3.66 5.67
C ILE A 109 0.05 3.95 4.50
N LEU A 110 1.35 3.86 4.75
CA LEU A 110 2.39 4.08 3.75
C LEU A 110 3.00 2.74 3.34
N ILE A 111 3.24 2.54 2.05
CA ILE A 111 3.99 1.39 1.52
C ILE A 111 5.30 1.87 0.89
N LYS A 112 6.28 0.98 0.78
CA LYS A 112 7.50 1.28 0.04
C LYS A 112 7.33 0.98 -1.45
N ASP A 113 7.73 1.93 -2.27
CA ASP A 113 8.00 1.75 -3.70
C ASP A 113 9.45 2.19 -3.95
N GLY A 114 10.34 1.20 -4.08
CA GLY A 114 11.78 1.42 -4.01
C GLY A 114 12.19 2.07 -2.69
N GLU A 115 12.85 3.23 -2.77
CA GLU A 115 13.28 4.01 -1.61
C GLU A 115 12.20 4.98 -1.09
N LYS A 116 11.11 5.14 -1.83
CA LYS A 116 10.07 6.13 -1.53
C LYS A 116 8.94 5.52 -0.72
N ASN A 117 8.41 6.29 0.23
CA ASN A 117 7.14 5.99 0.89
C ASN A 117 5.98 6.55 0.04
N VAL A 118 5.04 5.69 -0.31
CA VAL A 118 3.83 6.01 -1.07
C VAL A 118 2.62 5.86 -0.16
N LEU A 119 1.71 6.84 -0.20
CA LEU A 119 0.46 6.77 0.56
C LEU A 119 -0.45 5.71 -0.07
N LEU A 120 -0.54 4.54 0.56
CA LEU A 120 -1.46 3.48 0.17
C LEU A 120 -2.90 3.86 0.47
N GLY A 121 -3.14 4.53 1.60
CA GLY A 121 -4.49 4.81 2.07
C GLY A 121 -4.52 5.33 3.49
N TYR A 122 -5.71 5.35 4.09
CA TYR A 122 -5.89 5.76 5.49
C TYR A 122 -7.09 5.08 6.14
N THR A 123 -7.05 4.96 7.47
CA THR A 123 -8.18 4.50 8.28
C THR A 123 -8.99 5.69 8.79
N ASP A 124 -10.32 5.63 8.64
CA ASP A 124 -11.25 6.57 9.25
C ASP A 124 -11.96 5.89 10.43
N SER A 125 -11.50 6.20 11.64
CA SER A 125 -12.05 5.64 12.88
C SER A 125 -13.52 6.05 13.12
N SER A 126 -13.94 7.22 12.63
CA SER A 126 -15.30 7.71 12.81
C SER A 126 -16.30 6.89 11.99
N LYS A 127 -15.91 6.52 10.78
CA LYS A 127 -16.72 5.70 9.85
C LYS A 127 -16.41 4.21 9.92
N LYS A 128 -15.42 3.81 10.74
CA LYS A 128 -14.87 2.45 10.80
C LYS A 128 -14.48 1.92 9.41
N SER A 129 -13.93 2.80 8.57
CA SER A 129 -13.59 2.49 7.18
C SER A 129 -12.10 2.55 6.92
N LEU A 130 -11.70 1.92 5.82
CA LEU A 130 -10.37 1.93 5.26
C LEU A 130 -10.49 2.47 3.84
N ASN A 131 -9.75 3.52 3.52
CA ASN A 131 -9.68 4.05 2.17
C ASN A 131 -8.34 3.66 1.55
N ILE A 132 -8.35 3.19 0.30
CA ILE A 132 -7.16 2.75 -0.42
C ILE A 132 -7.11 3.45 -1.76
N TYR A 133 -5.93 3.95 -2.10
CA TYR A 133 -5.66 4.57 -3.37
C TYR A 133 -5.11 3.53 -4.37
N LYS A 134 -5.59 3.61 -5.60
CA LYS A 134 -4.97 2.98 -6.77
C LYS A 134 -4.82 4.05 -7.84
N ASN A 135 -3.65 4.14 -8.45
CA ASN A 135 -3.41 5.05 -9.55
C ASN A 135 -3.44 4.31 -10.88
N TYR A 136 -3.89 5.02 -11.92
CA TYR A 136 -3.92 4.57 -13.30
C TYR A 136 -3.12 5.55 -14.13
N GLN A 137 -2.13 5.07 -14.87
CA GLN A 137 -1.18 5.89 -15.61
C GLN A 137 -1.12 5.42 -17.06
N THR A 138 -1.00 6.37 -17.98
CA THR A 138 -0.65 6.07 -19.37
C THR A 138 0.08 7.24 -19.99
N SER A 139 1.08 6.95 -20.82
CA SER A 139 1.84 7.95 -21.55
C SER A 139 2.22 7.44 -22.93
N LEU A 140 2.33 8.36 -23.87
CA LEU A 140 2.96 8.15 -25.16
C LEU A 140 3.89 9.34 -25.39
N ILE A 141 5.18 9.09 -25.49
CA ILE A 141 6.19 10.13 -25.75
C ILE A 141 7.03 9.73 -26.95
N ILE A 142 7.58 10.70 -27.68
CA ILE A 142 8.56 10.47 -28.73
C ILE A 142 9.93 10.42 -28.07
N SER A 143 10.48 9.21 -27.90
CA SER A 143 11.76 8.99 -27.25
C SER A 143 12.95 9.44 -28.12
N ASN A 144 12.79 9.41 -29.44
CA ASN A 144 13.79 9.90 -30.39
C ASN A 144 13.10 10.69 -31.52
N LYS A 145 13.39 11.99 -31.60
CA LYS A 145 12.78 12.91 -32.57
C LYS A 145 13.30 12.72 -34.00
N GLU A 146 14.50 12.16 -34.18
CA GLU A 146 15.08 11.92 -35.51
C GLU A 146 14.49 10.69 -36.18
N THR A 147 14.23 9.64 -35.38
CA THR A 147 13.68 8.37 -35.87
C THR A 147 12.16 8.27 -35.67
N ASN A 148 11.55 9.24 -35.00
CA ASN A 148 10.16 9.23 -34.57
C ASN A 148 9.81 7.98 -33.73
N GLU A 149 10.77 7.49 -32.95
CA GLU A 149 10.57 6.37 -32.03
C GLU A 149 9.65 6.81 -30.89
N THR A 150 8.74 5.93 -30.49
CA THR A 150 7.77 6.21 -29.43
C THR A 150 7.91 5.26 -28.27
N LEU A 151 7.72 5.78 -27.06
CA LEU A 151 7.64 5.02 -25.83
C LEU A 151 6.22 5.11 -25.27
N TYR A 152 5.50 3.99 -25.36
CA TYR A 152 4.19 3.82 -24.75
C TYR A 152 4.33 3.13 -23.39
N LYS A 153 3.71 3.71 -22.35
CA LYS A 153 3.58 3.08 -21.03
C LYS A 153 2.14 3.14 -20.60
N LYS A 154 1.65 2.06 -20.00
CA LYS A 154 0.34 2.00 -19.36
C LYS A 154 0.37 1.02 -18.21
N GLY A 155 -0.23 1.39 -17.10
CA GLY A 155 -0.26 0.54 -15.91
C GLY A 155 -1.12 1.13 -14.80
N SER A 156 -1.32 0.32 -13.78
CA SER A 156 -1.98 0.75 -12.55
C SER A 156 -1.22 0.21 -11.35
N ASN A 157 -1.06 1.02 -10.31
CA ASN A 157 -0.34 0.65 -9.09
C ASN A 157 -1.12 1.05 -7.86
N TYR A 158 -0.85 0.39 -6.73
CA TYR A 158 -1.39 0.82 -5.45
C TYR A 158 -0.67 2.05 -4.93
N GLY A 159 -1.43 2.91 -4.26
CA GLY A 159 -0.98 4.16 -3.69
C GLY A 159 -1.28 5.38 -4.54
N LYS A 160 -1.27 6.54 -3.88
CA LYS A 160 -1.54 7.85 -4.49
C LYS A 160 -0.27 8.41 -5.12
N ILE A 161 -0.41 8.95 -6.33
CA ILE A 161 0.65 9.68 -7.03
C ILE A 161 0.26 11.14 -7.27
N SER A 162 1.27 11.97 -7.47
CA SER A 162 1.18 13.41 -7.71
C SER A 162 2.04 13.81 -8.90
N TYR A 163 2.05 15.10 -9.22
CA TYR A 163 2.88 15.65 -10.30
C TYR A 163 4.36 15.25 -10.16
N ASN A 164 4.92 15.36 -8.95
CA ASN A 164 6.34 15.06 -8.68
C ASN A 164 6.68 13.56 -8.79
N ASP A 165 5.66 12.71 -8.90
CA ASP A 165 5.81 11.26 -9.06
C ASP A 165 5.77 10.86 -10.53
N VAL A 166 5.37 11.78 -11.40
CA VAL A 166 5.23 11.58 -12.84
C VAL A 166 6.32 12.34 -13.58
N PHE A 167 6.59 13.58 -13.16
CA PHE A 167 7.67 14.42 -13.66
C PHE A 167 8.73 14.57 -12.55
N PRO A 168 10.03 14.32 -12.82
CA PRO A 168 10.65 14.17 -14.14
C PRO A 168 10.74 12.71 -14.67
N LEU A 169 10.05 11.73 -14.05
CA LEU A 169 10.26 10.30 -14.36
C LEU A 169 9.89 9.88 -15.78
N ILE A 170 8.87 10.51 -16.38
CA ILE A 170 8.44 10.23 -17.77
C ILE A 170 9.16 11.17 -18.74
N VAL A 171 9.04 12.47 -18.48
CA VAL A 171 9.77 13.58 -19.12
C VAL A 171 10.02 14.63 -18.05
N SER A 172 10.89 15.61 -18.28
CA SER A 172 11.25 16.62 -17.27
C SER A 172 10.05 17.47 -16.81
N SER A 173 9.16 17.82 -17.74
CA SER A 173 7.96 18.63 -17.50
C SER A 173 6.96 18.46 -18.65
N PRO A 174 5.69 18.88 -18.47
CA PRO A 174 4.71 18.87 -19.55
C PRO A 174 5.12 19.62 -20.81
N THR A 175 5.95 20.67 -20.69
CA THR A 175 6.44 21.46 -21.84
C THR A 175 7.36 20.69 -22.78
N GLU A 176 7.87 19.54 -22.37
CA GLU A 176 8.66 18.63 -23.22
C GLU A 176 7.78 17.79 -24.17
N LEU A 177 6.46 17.80 -23.99
CA LEU A 177 5.50 17.23 -24.94
C LEU A 177 5.38 18.18 -26.13
N THR A 178 6.21 17.97 -27.14
CA THR A 178 6.44 18.93 -28.24
C THR A 178 5.80 18.50 -29.56
N ALA A 179 5.36 17.26 -29.68
CA ALA A 179 4.73 16.74 -30.88
C ALA A 179 3.25 16.43 -30.68
N ILE A 180 2.50 16.55 -31.76
CA ILE A 180 1.10 16.12 -31.81
C ILE A 180 1.03 14.62 -31.53
N GLY A 181 0.18 14.24 -30.58
CA GLY A 181 -0.01 12.85 -30.17
C GLY A 181 0.79 12.43 -28.94
N GLU A 182 1.77 13.24 -28.50
CA GLU A 182 2.41 13.02 -27.20
C GLU A 182 1.44 13.34 -26.07
N TYR A 183 1.44 12.51 -25.04
CA TYR A 183 0.66 12.73 -23.84
C TYR A 183 1.22 12.05 -22.60
N VAL A 184 0.84 12.61 -21.45
CA VAL A 184 1.00 12.00 -20.14
C VAL A 184 -0.32 12.12 -19.39
N PHE A 185 -0.80 11.01 -18.86
CA PHE A 185 -2.04 10.93 -18.10
C PHE A 185 -1.83 10.16 -16.81
N TRP A 186 -2.47 10.64 -15.74
CA TRP A 186 -2.73 9.81 -14.58
C TRP A 186 -4.06 10.15 -13.90
N SER A 187 -4.55 9.20 -13.11
CA SER A 187 -5.72 9.36 -12.25
C SER A 187 -5.50 8.59 -10.97
N ASN A 188 -5.88 9.17 -9.83
CA ASN A 188 -5.95 8.46 -8.56
C ASN A 188 -7.40 8.07 -8.30
N ILE A 189 -7.64 6.84 -7.88
CA ILE A 189 -8.96 6.41 -7.44
C ILE A 189 -8.87 6.00 -5.98
N GLU A 190 -9.72 6.59 -5.17
CA GLU A 190 -9.92 6.23 -3.77
C GLU A 190 -11.07 5.22 -3.67
N TYR A 191 -10.82 4.08 -3.05
CA TYR A 191 -11.81 3.06 -2.77
C TYR A 191 -12.06 2.98 -1.28
N THR A 192 -13.33 3.05 -0.87
CA THR A 192 -13.72 2.90 0.53
C THR A 192 -14.10 1.45 0.82
N PHE A 193 -13.55 0.94 1.92
CA PHE A 193 -13.85 -0.38 2.47
C PHE A 193 -14.34 -0.25 3.90
N THR A 194 -15.26 -1.13 4.29
CA THR A 194 -15.81 -1.20 5.65
C THR A 194 -15.61 -2.59 6.22
N LYS A 195 -15.61 -2.70 7.56
CA LYS A 195 -15.54 -4.01 8.24
C LYS A 195 -16.83 -4.81 8.04
#